data_AF-A0A2N6U5I9-F1
#
_entry.id   AF-A0A2N6U5I9-F1
#
_cell.length_a   1.000
_cell.length_b   1.000
_cell.length_c   1.000
_cell.angle_alpha   90.00
_cell.angle_beta   90.00
_cell.angle_gamma   90.00
#
_symmetry.space_group_name_H-M   'P 1'
#
loop_
_entity.id
_entity.type
_entity.pdbx_description
1 polymer ?
#
loop_
_entity_poly.entity_id
_entity_poly.type
_entity_poly.pdbx_seq_one_letter_code
_entity_poly.pdbx_strand_id
1 'polypeptide(L)'
;MSRTRDGLRIPAPGQMLLELALLLPHEDVVIALDHVLGPTTPFGHLTREELRDRLEPYLGRRGGRRLLTALDDAREGVESPGETRTRLLLTRAGFPEPTINLPVTDPDTGRPRRLDLAFEDLQVAIEYDGDWHREQDVWREDHARQDSLESVGWAFRRLNAGDLAQPERFLDALRRTMLARGGNVPARSRWADGALTPGAVRAREHAARRRGASGRNVSARAQRRAA
;
A
#
# COMPACT_ATOMS: atom_id res chain seq x y z
N MET A 1 7.89 2.39 30.08
CA MET A 1 9.07 1.85 30.79
C MET A 1 9.98 1.16 29.77
N SER A 2 11.28 1.45 29.72
CA SER A 2 12.18 0.75 28.77
C SER A 2 12.34 -0.69 29.21
N ARG A 3 12.00 -1.65 28.36
CA ARG A 3 12.32 -3.06 28.60
C ARG A 3 13.83 -3.24 28.46
N THR A 4 14.41 -4.11 29.27
CA THR A 4 15.80 -4.58 29.10
C THR A 4 15.78 -6.03 28.67
N ARG A 5 16.60 -6.39 27.68
CA ARG A 5 16.85 -7.77 27.25
C ARG A 5 18.34 -7.97 27.14
N ASP A 6 18.86 -9.00 27.80
CA ASP A 6 20.30 -9.31 27.83
C ASP A 6 21.19 -8.10 28.22
N GLY A 7 20.71 -7.27 29.15
CA GLY A 7 21.38 -6.05 29.61
C GLY A 7 21.23 -4.83 28.68
N LEU A 8 20.65 -4.99 27.49
CA LEU A 8 20.41 -3.91 26.54
C LEU A 8 19.03 -3.28 26.75
N ARG A 9 18.97 -1.94 26.75
CA ARG A 9 17.68 -1.23 26.75
C ARG A 9 17.04 -1.33 25.37
N ILE A 10 15.84 -1.89 25.34
CA ILE A 10 14.99 -1.93 24.16
C ILE A 10 14.08 -0.69 24.20
N PRO A 11 14.11 0.17 23.17
CA PRO A 11 13.20 1.30 23.06
C PRO A 11 11.76 0.81 22.98
N ALA A 12 10.82 1.60 23.53
CA ALA A 12 9.40 1.31 23.34
C ALA A 12 9.06 1.33 21.84
N PRO A 13 8.12 0.50 21.35
CA PRO A 13 7.80 0.43 19.91
C PRO A 13 7.52 1.79 19.27
N GLY A 14 6.79 2.69 19.95
CA GLY A 14 6.54 4.04 19.44
C GLY A 14 7.79 4.93 19.34
N GLN A 15 8.76 4.75 20.24
CA GLN A 15 10.06 5.43 20.16
C GLN A 15 10.88 4.88 18.99
N MET A 16 10.88 3.57 18.78
CA MET A 16 11.56 2.94 17.64
C MET A 16 10.98 3.44 16.31
N LEU A 17 9.65 3.46 16.15
CA LEU A 17 8.99 3.96 14.94
C LEU A 17 9.30 5.45 14.70
N LEU A 18 9.39 6.27 15.74
CA LEU A 18 9.82 7.66 15.62
C LEU A 18 11.27 7.79 15.13
N GLU A 19 12.17 6.95 15.64
CA GLU A 19 13.57 6.90 15.21
C GLU A 19 13.70 6.43 13.75
N LEU A 20 12.96 5.39 13.35
CA LEU A 20 12.86 4.97 11.95
C LEU A 20 12.34 6.11 11.07
N ALA A 21 11.32 6.84 11.53
CA ALA A 21 10.80 8.00 10.82
C ALA A 21 11.81 9.15 10.68
N LEU A 22 12.89 9.17 11.46
CA LEU A 22 13.98 10.14 11.30
C LEU A 22 15.04 9.65 10.31
N LEU A 23 15.34 8.35 10.34
CA LEU A 23 16.47 7.74 9.63
C LEU A 23 16.14 7.23 8.23
N LEU A 24 14.91 6.75 8.03
CA LEU A 24 14.53 6.03 6.82
C LEU A 24 13.75 6.90 5.82
N PRO A 25 13.81 6.58 4.52
CA PRO A 25 12.87 7.10 3.53
C PRO A 25 11.42 6.84 3.94
N HIS A 26 10.50 7.72 3.51
CA HIS A 26 9.07 7.62 3.85
C HIS A 26 8.48 6.23 3.61
N GLU A 27 8.76 5.64 2.45
CA GLU A 27 8.26 4.33 2.06
C GLU A 27 8.70 3.21 3.03
N ASP A 28 9.95 3.22 3.47
CA ASP A 28 10.44 2.20 4.42
C ASP A 28 9.83 2.39 5.82
N VAL A 29 9.44 3.62 6.18
CA VAL A 29 8.66 3.87 7.40
C VAL A 29 7.25 3.30 7.26
N VAL A 30 6.62 3.44 6.08
CA VAL A 30 5.31 2.82 5.80
C VAL A 30 5.43 1.30 5.89
N ILE A 31 6.48 0.69 5.31
CA ILE A 31 6.72 -0.76 5.39
C ILE A 31 6.85 -1.21 6.85
N ALA A 32 7.56 -0.46 7.69
CA ALA A 32 7.68 -0.79 9.11
C ALA A 32 6.32 -0.71 9.84
N LEU A 33 5.48 0.27 9.49
CA LEU A 33 4.14 0.41 10.06
C LEU A 33 3.19 -0.68 9.56
N ASP A 34 3.19 -0.98 8.27
CA ASP A 34 2.45 -2.08 7.64
C ASP A 34 2.81 -3.40 8.30
N HIS A 35 4.10 -3.65 8.60
CA HIS A 35 4.51 -4.85 9.33
C HIS A 35 3.96 -4.90 10.77
N VAL A 36 3.91 -3.77 11.48
CA VAL A 36 3.30 -3.70 12.82
C VAL A 36 1.80 -3.98 12.78
N LEU A 37 1.12 -3.53 11.72
CA LEU A 37 -0.31 -3.72 11.46
C LEU A 37 -0.64 -5.04 10.71
N GLY A 38 0.39 -5.78 10.31
CA GLY A 38 0.28 -6.98 9.49
C GLY A 38 -0.05 -8.22 10.32
N PRO A 39 -0.50 -9.31 9.68
CA PRO A 39 -0.93 -10.52 10.36
C PRO A 39 0.24 -11.31 10.98
N THR A 40 1.47 -11.07 10.51
CA THR A 40 2.69 -11.69 11.04
C THR A 40 3.33 -10.89 12.18
N THR A 41 2.67 -9.82 12.63
CA THR A 41 3.20 -8.93 13.67
C THR A 41 3.43 -9.67 14.99
N PRO A 42 4.60 -9.50 15.63
CA PRO A 42 4.85 -10.05 16.96
C PRO A 42 4.18 -9.24 18.08
N PHE A 43 3.50 -8.13 17.75
CA PHE A 43 2.93 -7.19 18.71
C PHE A 43 1.44 -7.44 19.02
N GLY A 44 0.86 -8.50 18.47
CA GLY A 44 -0.57 -8.78 18.49
C GLY A 44 -1.33 -7.96 17.44
N HIS A 45 -2.56 -8.37 17.13
CA HIS A 45 -3.41 -7.63 16.19
C HIS A 45 -3.63 -6.20 16.71
N LEU A 46 -3.41 -5.22 15.82
CA LEU A 46 -3.57 -3.81 16.09
C LEU A 46 -4.25 -3.14 14.91
N THR A 47 -5.26 -2.35 15.20
CA THR A 47 -5.83 -1.45 14.19
C THR A 47 -4.93 -0.23 14.00
N ARG A 48 -5.07 0.43 12.87
CA ARG A 48 -4.35 1.67 12.57
C ARG A 48 -4.72 2.78 13.55
N GLU A 49 -5.99 2.83 13.97
CA GLU A 49 -6.49 3.77 14.97
C GLU A 49 -5.87 3.48 16.35
N GLU A 50 -5.80 2.23 16.78
CA GLU A 50 -5.11 1.87 18.03
C GLU A 50 -3.61 2.19 17.97
N LEU A 51 -2.97 1.96 16.83
CA LEU A 51 -1.57 2.32 16.63
C LEU A 51 -1.39 3.85 16.69
N ARG A 52 -2.30 4.62 16.10
CA ARG A 52 -2.30 6.09 16.20
C ARG A 52 -2.35 6.55 17.65
N ASP A 53 -3.29 6.02 18.43
CA ASP A 53 -3.45 6.38 19.84
C ASP A 53 -2.18 6.08 20.66
N ARG A 54 -1.53 4.95 20.36
CA ARG A 54 -0.25 4.57 20.98
C ARG A 54 0.91 5.48 20.57
N LEU A 55 0.84 6.08 19.38
CA LEU A 55 1.86 6.97 18.84
C LEU A 55 1.68 8.43 19.28
N GLU A 56 0.49 8.82 19.76
CA GLU A 56 0.15 10.19 20.13
C GLU A 56 1.20 10.88 21.03
N PRO A 57 1.74 10.24 22.10
CA PRO A 57 2.77 10.86 22.94
C PRO A 57 4.08 11.21 22.22
N TYR A 58 4.32 10.62 21.04
CA TYR A 58 5.53 10.79 20.25
C TYR A 58 5.36 11.81 19.11
N LEU A 59 4.13 12.13 18.68
CA LEU A 59 3.88 12.95 17.49
C LEU A 59 4.31 14.41 17.64
N GLY A 60 4.41 14.92 18.86
CA GLY A 60 4.95 16.26 19.15
C GLY A 60 6.48 16.36 19.07
N ARG A 61 7.18 15.23 18.91
CA ARG A 61 8.65 15.17 18.87
C ARG A 61 9.19 15.37 17.45
N ARG A 62 10.50 15.62 17.33
CA ARG A 62 11.19 15.62 16.04
C ARG A 62 10.95 14.28 15.35
N GLY A 63 10.46 14.32 14.11
CA GLY A 63 10.09 13.12 13.34
C GLY A 63 8.60 12.77 13.42
N GLY A 64 7.84 13.30 14.39
CA GLY A 64 6.44 12.94 14.60
C GLY A 64 5.53 13.25 13.41
N ARG A 65 5.75 14.37 12.71
CA ARG A 65 5.03 14.68 11.46
C ARG A 65 5.32 13.68 10.33
N ARG A 66 6.56 13.19 10.22
CA ARG A 66 6.94 12.18 9.22
C ARG A 66 6.28 10.84 9.55
N LEU A 67 6.33 10.45 10.82
CA LEU A 67 5.68 9.25 11.32
C LEU A 67 4.17 9.28 11.09
N LEU A 68 3.51 10.41 11.38
CA LEU A 68 2.08 10.59 11.15
C LEU A 68 1.72 10.48 9.67
N THR A 69 2.53 11.08 8.80
CA THR A 69 2.33 11.00 7.34
C THR A 69 2.50 9.56 6.84
N ALA A 70 3.49 8.83 7.36
CA ALA A 70 3.66 7.42 7.04
C ALA A 70 2.50 6.55 7.57
N LEU A 71 1.97 6.85 8.75
CA LEU A 71 0.80 6.17 9.31
C LEU A 71 -0.47 6.41 8.50
N ASP A 72 -0.64 7.61 7.93
CA ASP A 72 -1.76 7.88 7.02
C ASP A 72 -1.69 7.00 5.75
N ASP A 73 -0.49 6.68 5.30
CA ASP A 73 -0.23 5.82 4.15
C ASP A 73 -0.21 4.32 4.50
N ALA A 74 -0.03 3.96 5.77
CA ALA A 74 0.01 2.57 6.22
C ALA A 74 -1.37 1.90 6.17
N ARG A 75 -1.39 0.58 5.99
CA ARG A 75 -2.60 -0.24 5.90
C ARG A 75 -2.44 -1.50 6.74
N GLU A 76 -3.56 -1.94 7.31
CA GLU A 76 -3.67 -3.22 7.99
C GLU A 76 -3.63 -4.36 6.98
N GLY A 77 -3.13 -5.51 7.43
CA GLY A 77 -3.22 -6.74 6.65
C GLY A 77 -2.22 -6.88 5.50
N VAL A 78 -1.28 -5.95 5.31
CA VAL A 78 -0.19 -6.11 4.32
C VAL A 78 0.82 -7.13 4.84
N GLU A 79 1.27 -8.06 3.98
CA GLU A 79 2.08 -9.21 4.40
C GLU A 79 3.55 -9.09 4.00
N SER A 80 3.88 -8.23 3.03
CA SER A 80 5.25 -8.06 2.58
C SER A 80 5.63 -6.61 2.23
N PRO A 81 6.94 -6.27 2.30
CA PRO A 81 7.43 -4.99 1.79
C PRO A 81 7.09 -4.75 0.32
N GLY A 82 7.05 -5.80 -0.51
CA GLY A 82 6.74 -5.71 -1.93
C GLY A 82 5.30 -5.28 -2.19
N GLU A 83 4.35 -5.80 -1.41
CA GLU A 83 2.95 -5.36 -1.43
C GLU A 83 2.81 -3.88 -1.07
N THR A 84 3.45 -3.42 0.01
CA THR A 84 3.44 -2.00 0.40
C THR A 84 3.94 -1.13 -0.75
N ARG A 85 5.09 -1.48 -1.34
CA ARG A 85 5.69 -0.72 -2.45
C ARG A 85 4.80 -0.69 -3.68
N THR A 86 4.20 -1.83 -4.02
CA THR A 86 3.27 -1.95 -5.14
C THR A 86 2.04 -1.07 -4.90
N ARG A 87 1.41 -1.15 -3.73
CA ARG A 87 0.25 -0.32 -3.37
C ARG A 87 0.57 1.17 -3.44
N LEU A 88 1.70 1.60 -2.88
CA LEU A 88 2.12 3.00 -2.92
C LEU A 88 2.46 3.46 -4.35
N LEU A 89 3.06 2.61 -5.17
CA LEU A 89 3.29 2.90 -6.59
C LEU A 89 1.97 3.17 -7.32
N LEU A 90 0.98 2.30 -7.13
CA LEU A 90 -0.34 2.40 -7.79
C LEU A 90 -1.08 3.67 -7.40
N THR A 91 -1.14 3.97 -6.10
CA THR A 91 -1.82 5.17 -5.60
C THR A 91 -1.11 6.45 -6.07
N ARG A 92 0.23 6.48 -6.07
CA ARG A 92 1.02 7.60 -6.62
C ARG A 92 0.82 7.79 -8.13
N ALA A 93 0.67 6.70 -8.87
CA ALA A 93 0.31 6.69 -10.29
C ALA A 93 -1.15 7.11 -10.53
N GLY A 94 -1.97 7.22 -9.48
CA GLY A 94 -3.35 7.69 -9.54
C GLY A 94 -4.37 6.61 -9.85
N PHE A 95 -3.99 5.33 -9.72
CA PHE A 95 -4.95 4.23 -9.70
C PHE A 95 -5.76 4.30 -8.40
N PRO A 96 -6.97 3.72 -8.38
CA PRO A 96 -7.65 3.44 -7.12
C PRO A 96 -6.75 2.62 -6.19
N GLU A 97 -6.94 2.75 -4.88
CA GLU A 97 -6.23 1.88 -3.95
C GLU A 97 -6.79 0.45 -4.07
N PRO A 98 -5.96 -0.56 -4.34
CA PRO A 98 -6.42 -1.95 -4.44
C PRO A 98 -6.84 -2.50 -3.07
N THR A 99 -7.76 -3.46 -3.08
CA THR A 99 -8.09 -4.28 -1.91
C THR A 99 -6.89 -5.15 -1.56
N ILE A 100 -6.48 -5.13 -0.30
CA ILE A 100 -5.34 -5.92 0.21
C ILE A 100 -5.85 -7.29 0.66
N ASN A 101 -5.12 -8.35 0.31
CA ASN A 101 -5.39 -9.72 0.74
C ASN A 101 -6.84 -10.16 0.49
N LEU A 102 -7.36 -9.85 -0.71
CA LEU A 102 -8.75 -10.14 -1.07
C LEU A 102 -9.01 -11.64 -1.01
N PRO A 103 -9.93 -12.13 -0.15
CA PRO A 103 -10.30 -13.53 -0.11
C PRO A 103 -11.09 -13.90 -1.37
N VAL A 104 -10.69 -14.99 -2.02
CA VAL A 104 -11.37 -15.58 -3.18
C VAL A 104 -11.51 -17.08 -2.99
N THR A 105 -12.54 -17.67 -3.59
CA THR A 105 -12.70 -19.14 -3.59
C THR A 105 -12.09 -19.69 -4.87
N ASP A 106 -11.15 -20.60 -4.73
CA ASP A 106 -10.56 -21.37 -5.83
C ASP A 106 -11.64 -22.28 -6.44
N PRO A 107 -11.99 -22.13 -7.74
CA PRO A 107 -13.12 -22.84 -8.33
C PRO A 107 -12.89 -24.34 -8.49
N ASP A 108 -11.63 -24.79 -8.60
CA ASP A 108 -11.31 -26.22 -8.75
C ASP A 108 -11.28 -26.95 -7.40
N THR A 109 -10.79 -26.29 -6.36
CA THR A 109 -10.58 -26.92 -5.04
C THR A 109 -11.62 -26.53 -3.99
N GLY A 110 -12.39 -25.47 -4.22
CA GLY A 110 -13.31 -24.88 -3.26
C GLY A 110 -12.64 -24.22 -2.05
N ARG A 111 -11.30 -24.12 -2.04
CA ARG A 111 -10.53 -23.61 -0.90
C ARG A 111 -10.49 -22.08 -0.92
N PRO A 112 -10.51 -21.42 0.25
CA PRO A 112 -10.25 -19.99 0.33
C PRO A 112 -8.78 -19.72 0.00
N ARG A 113 -8.56 -18.73 -0.87
CA ARG A 113 -7.26 -18.16 -1.26
C ARG A 113 -7.29 -16.66 -1.01
N ARG A 114 -6.13 -16.02 -1.04
CA ARG A 114 -6.01 -14.55 -0.97
C ARG A 114 -5.18 -14.05 -2.14
N LEU A 115 -5.63 -12.94 -2.71
CA LEU A 115 -4.88 -12.18 -3.71
C LEU A 115 -4.22 -11.00 -3.01
N ASP A 116 -2.90 -10.87 -3.13
CA ASP A 116 -2.08 -9.84 -2.46
C ASP A 116 -2.72 -8.46 -2.56
N LEU A 117 -2.98 -8.02 -3.79
CA LEU A 117 -3.67 -6.78 -4.14
C LEU A 117 -4.67 -7.06 -5.26
N ALA A 118 -5.88 -6.50 -5.18
CA ALA A 118 -6.91 -6.74 -6.18
C ALA A 118 -7.80 -5.52 -6.45
N PHE A 119 -8.26 -5.41 -7.69
CA PHE A 119 -9.43 -4.62 -8.06
C PHE A 119 -10.60 -5.59 -8.24
N GLU A 120 -11.37 -5.80 -7.17
CA GLU A 120 -12.43 -6.82 -7.09
C GLU A 120 -13.48 -6.67 -8.19
N ASP A 121 -14.04 -5.46 -8.36
CA ASP A 121 -15.05 -5.15 -9.38
C ASP A 121 -14.58 -5.40 -10.81
N LEU A 122 -13.26 -5.43 -11.03
CA LEU A 122 -12.65 -5.68 -12.33
C LEU A 122 -12.11 -7.11 -12.45
N GLN A 123 -12.11 -7.91 -11.39
CA GLN A 123 -11.40 -9.19 -11.30
C GLN A 123 -9.94 -9.08 -11.81
N VAL A 124 -9.21 -8.08 -11.31
CA VAL A 124 -7.77 -7.91 -11.62
C VAL A 124 -6.96 -8.13 -10.36
N ALA A 125 -6.09 -9.13 -10.38
CA ALA A 125 -5.14 -9.45 -9.33
C ALA A 125 -3.77 -8.87 -9.64
N ILE A 126 -3.09 -8.37 -8.63
CA ILE A 126 -1.71 -7.89 -8.70
C ILE A 126 -0.91 -8.62 -7.64
N GLU A 127 0.17 -9.30 -8.04
CA GLU A 127 1.00 -10.09 -7.13
C GLU A 127 2.46 -9.64 -7.24
N TYR A 128 3.11 -9.48 -6.09
CA TYR A 128 4.52 -9.14 -6.04
C TYR A 128 5.37 -10.41 -5.99
N ASP A 129 6.16 -10.64 -7.03
CA ASP A 129 7.14 -11.72 -7.06
C ASP A 129 8.44 -11.24 -6.40
N GLY A 130 8.66 -11.64 -5.15
CA GLY A 130 9.95 -11.47 -4.48
C GLY A 130 11.03 -12.39 -5.07
N ASP A 131 12.29 -12.02 -4.85
CA ASP A 131 13.47 -12.82 -5.23
C ASP A 131 13.60 -14.07 -4.33
N TRP A 132 12.71 -15.04 -4.54
CA TRP A 132 12.76 -16.32 -3.85
C TRP A 132 12.89 -17.45 -4.87
N HIS A 133 13.93 -18.27 -4.71
CA HIS A 133 14.05 -19.54 -5.41
C HIS A 133 12.93 -20.47 -4.94
N ARG A 134 11.76 -20.39 -5.56
CA ARG A 134 10.64 -21.28 -5.28
C ARG A 134 11.01 -22.70 -5.74
N GLU A 135 10.80 -23.68 -4.87
CA GLU A 135 10.91 -25.09 -5.21
C GLU A 135 9.90 -25.44 -6.32
N GLN A 136 10.20 -26.46 -7.15
CA GLN A 136 9.37 -26.80 -8.32
C GLN A 136 7.91 -27.07 -7.97
N ASP A 137 7.64 -27.67 -6.81
CA ASP A 137 6.28 -28.01 -6.39
C ASP A 137 5.46 -26.77 -6.03
N VAL A 138 6.08 -25.77 -5.38
CA VAL A 138 5.45 -24.47 -5.10
C VAL A 138 5.11 -23.75 -6.40
N TRP A 139 6.00 -23.81 -7.40
CA TRP A 139 5.74 -23.21 -8.71
C TRP A 139 4.57 -23.87 -9.45
N ARG A 140 4.43 -25.20 -9.38
CA ARG A 140 3.30 -25.94 -9.99
C ARG A 140 1.98 -25.60 -9.31
N GLU A 141 1.95 -25.58 -7.97
CA GLU A 141 0.74 -25.20 -7.23
C GLU A 141 0.34 -23.75 -7.54
N ASP A 142 1.31 -22.84 -7.65
CA ASP A 142 1.04 -21.44 -7.98
C ASP A 142 0.45 -21.27 -9.39
N HIS A 143 0.96 -22.04 -10.38
CA HIS A 143 0.40 -22.05 -11.73
C HIS A 143 -1.01 -22.63 -11.76
N ALA A 144 -1.24 -23.78 -11.13
CA ALA A 144 -2.57 -24.39 -11.07
C ALA A 144 -3.59 -23.45 -10.41
N ARG A 145 -3.20 -22.76 -9.34
CA ARG A 145 -4.00 -21.74 -8.66
C ARG A 145 -4.35 -20.59 -9.60
N GLN A 146 -3.35 -20.07 -10.33
CA GLN A 146 -3.56 -18.97 -11.26
C GLN A 146 -4.51 -19.38 -12.40
N ASP A 147 -4.25 -20.52 -13.03
CA ASP A 147 -5.09 -21.07 -14.12
C ASP A 147 -6.54 -21.23 -13.66
N SER A 148 -6.75 -21.75 -12.44
CA SER A 148 -8.07 -21.90 -11.83
C SER A 148 -8.83 -20.58 -11.72
N LEU A 149 -8.18 -19.54 -11.19
CA LEU A 149 -8.81 -18.23 -11.01
C LEU A 149 -9.00 -17.49 -12.35
N GLU A 150 -8.06 -17.64 -13.29
CA GLU A 150 -8.20 -17.09 -14.65
C GLU A 150 -9.39 -17.71 -15.40
N SER A 151 -9.69 -19.00 -15.17
CA SER A 151 -10.84 -19.67 -15.77
C SER A 151 -12.20 -19.06 -15.41
N VAL A 152 -12.28 -18.37 -14.26
CA VAL A 152 -13.48 -17.65 -13.80
C VAL A 152 -13.35 -16.13 -13.98
N GLY A 153 -12.43 -15.68 -14.82
CA GLY A 153 -12.35 -14.31 -15.30
C GLY A 153 -11.38 -13.41 -14.55
N TRP A 154 -10.56 -13.92 -13.62
CA TRP A 154 -9.47 -13.12 -13.05
C TRP A 154 -8.38 -12.84 -14.10
N ALA A 155 -7.76 -11.66 -14.01
CA ALA A 155 -6.54 -11.34 -14.77
C ALA A 155 -5.41 -11.03 -13.80
N PHE A 156 -4.29 -11.74 -13.94
CA PHE A 156 -3.12 -11.55 -13.09
C PHE A 156 -2.11 -10.58 -13.71
N ARG A 157 -1.57 -9.69 -12.88
CA ARG A 157 -0.48 -8.78 -13.22
C ARG A 157 0.61 -8.89 -12.17
N ARG A 158 1.67 -9.59 -12.52
CA ARG A 158 2.82 -9.78 -11.65
C ARG A 158 3.88 -8.72 -11.88
N LEU A 159 4.57 -8.34 -10.82
CA LEU A 159 5.71 -7.44 -10.85
C LEU A 159 6.76 -7.84 -9.83
N ASN A 160 8.02 -7.51 -10.08
CA ASN A 160 9.12 -7.74 -9.14
C ASN A 160 9.84 -6.43 -8.79
N ALA A 161 10.96 -6.53 -8.06
CA ALA A 161 11.78 -5.37 -7.67
C ALA A 161 12.28 -4.55 -8.88
N GLY A 162 12.61 -5.20 -10.00
CA GLY A 162 13.03 -4.55 -11.23
C GLY A 162 11.89 -3.75 -11.87
N ASP A 163 10.68 -4.31 -11.89
CA ASP A 163 9.48 -3.60 -12.34
C ASP A 163 9.13 -2.43 -11.40
N LEU A 164 9.31 -2.56 -10.08
CA LEU A 164 9.11 -1.42 -9.16
C LEU A 164 10.10 -0.28 -9.43
N ALA A 165 11.34 -0.61 -9.79
CA ALA A 165 12.36 0.38 -10.15
C ALA A 165 12.08 1.06 -11.51
N GLN A 166 11.44 0.35 -12.45
CA GLN A 166 11.08 0.83 -13.78
C GLN A 166 9.61 0.46 -14.12
N PRO A 167 8.65 1.16 -13.50
CA PRO A 167 7.25 0.72 -13.42
C PRO A 167 6.43 0.96 -14.68
N GLU A 168 6.96 1.69 -15.67
CA GLU A 168 6.20 2.16 -16.83
C GLU A 168 5.57 1.00 -17.61
N ARG A 169 6.33 -0.09 -17.82
CA ARG A 169 5.82 -1.28 -18.53
C ARG A 169 4.65 -1.91 -17.78
N PHE A 170 4.81 -2.08 -16.46
CA PHE A 170 3.80 -2.68 -15.60
C PHE A 170 2.54 -1.80 -15.53
N LEU A 171 2.69 -0.50 -15.27
CA LEU A 171 1.56 0.44 -15.18
C LEU A 171 0.81 0.58 -16.50
N ASP A 172 1.52 0.60 -17.64
CA ASP A 172 0.89 0.61 -18.96
C ASP A 172 0.11 -0.68 -19.23
N ALA A 173 0.63 -1.84 -18.79
CA ALA A 173 -0.06 -3.12 -18.91
C ALA A 173 -1.29 -3.22 -18.00
N LEU A 174 -1.18 -2.78 -16.74
CA LEU A 174 -2.28 -2.72 -15.79
C LEU A 174 -3.38 -1.78 -16.30
N ARG A 175 -3.01 -0.60 -16.79
CA ARG A 175 -3.93 0.36 -17.40
C ARG A 175 -4.74 -0.26 -18.53
N ARG A 176 -4.07 -0.99 -19.45
CA ARG A 176 -4.76 -1.68 -20.56
C ARG A 176 -5.72 -2.75 -20.05
N THR A 177 -5.31 -3.54 -19.06
CA THR A 177 -6.16 -4.57 -18.45
C THR A 177 -7.42 -3.97 -17.81
N MET A 178 -7.27 -2.93 -17.00
CA MET A 178 -8.42 -2.29 -16.34
C MET A 178 -9.35 -1.62 -17.35
N LEU A 179 -8.81 -0.97 -18.40
CA LEU A 179 -9.64 -0.39 -19.49
C LEU A 179 -10.46 -1.45 -20.22
N ALA A 180 -9.86 -2.60 -20.54
CA ALA A 180 -10.56 -3.70 -21.21
C ALA A 180 -11.72 -4.27 -20.36
N ARG A 181 -11.72 -3.99 -19.05
CA ARG A 181 -12.70 -4.45 -18.07
C ARG A 181 -13.64 -3.33 -17.61
N GLY A 182 -13.64 -2.18 -18.29
CA GLY A 182 -14.53 -1.05 -17.98
C GLY A 182 -14.11 -0.20 -16.78
N GLY A 183 -12.90 -0.40 -16.27
CA GLY A 183 -12.38 0.34 -15.12
C GLY A 183 -12.01 1.78 -15.43
N ASN A 184 -12.21 2.67 -14.45
CA ASN A 184 -11.64 4.01 -14.51
C ASN A 184 -10.13 3.93 -14.25
N VAL A 185 -9.33 4.48 -15.17
CA VAL A 185 -7.87 4.46 -15.08
C VAL A 185 -7.28 5.86 -15.17
N PRO A 186 -6.17 6.12 -14.47
CA PRO A 186 -5.43 7.36 -14.62
C PRO A 186 -4.88 7.57 -16.04
N ALA A 187 -4.65 8.83 -16.38
CA ALA A 187 -3.95 9.21 -17.60
C ALA A 187 -2.47 8.79 -17.53
N ARG A 188 -1.92 8.30 -18.64
CA ARG A 188 -0.52 7.83 -18.73
C ARG A 188 0.52 8.89 -18.30
N SER A 189 0.22 10.18 -18.47
CA SER A 189 1.08 11.29 -18.01
C SER A 189 1.32 11.31 -16.49
N ARG A 190 0.60 10.49 -15.71
CA ARG A 190 0.81 10.32 -14.28
C ARG A 190 2.10 9.55 -13.94
N TRP A 191 2.62 8.73 -14.85
CA TRP A 191 3.88 7.99 -14.66
C TRP A 191 4.87 8.07 -15.82
N ALA A 192 4.55 8.79 -16.90
CA ALA A 192 5.51 9.09 -17.95
C ALA A 192 6.60 10.08 -17.49
N ASP A 193 7.79 10.00 -18.09
CA ASP A 193 8.84 11.03 -18.04
C ASP A 193 9.21 11.52 -16.62
N GLY A 194 9.47 10.59 -15.69
CA GLY A 194 9.90 10.94 -14.33
C GLY A 194 8.77 11.50 -13.43
N ALA A 195 7.52 11.37 -13.87
CA ALA A 195 6.34 11.79 -13.12
C ALA A 195 6.18 11.15 -11.73
N LEU A 196 6.80 9.99 -11.49
CA LEU A 196 6.80 9.28 -10.21
C LEU A 196 8.00 9.61 -9.32
N THR A 197 8.88 10.52 -9.74
CA THR A 197 9.97 10.97 -8.86
C THR A 197 9.42 11.54 -7.55
N PRO A 198 10.09 11.32 -6.40
CA PRO A 198 9.59 11.79 -5.11
C PRO A 198 9.28 13.30 -5.06
N GLY A 199 9.98 14.12 -5.85
CA GLY A 199 9.69 15.55 -5.99
C GLY A 199 8.38 15.83 -6.74
N ALA A 200 8.16 15.16 -7.87
CA ALA A 200 6.96 15.32 -8.68
C ALA A 200 5.69 14.84 -7.94
N VAL A 201 5.78 13.72 -7.21
CA VAL A 201 4.69 13.18 -6.40
C VAL A 201 4.28 14.17 -5.30
N ARG A 202 5.24 14.68 -4.51
CA ARG A 202 4.99 15.66 -3.44
C ARG A 202 4.35 16.95 -3.95
N ALA A 203 4.80 17.47 -5.09
CA ALA A 203 4.22 18.66 -5.69
C ALA A 203 2.73 18.46 -6.05
N ARG A 204 2.38 17.27 -6.55
CA ARG A 204 0.99 16.92 -6.91
C ARG A 204 0.09 16.75 -5.69
N GLU A 205 0.57 16.05 -4.66
CA GLU A 205 -0.17 15.86 -3.42
C GLU A 205 -0.47 17.20 -2.73
N HIS A 206 0.51 18.09 -2.67
CA HIS A 206 0.32 19.42 -2.11
C HIS A 206 -0.69 20.25 -2.94
N ALA A 207 -0.65 20.15 -4.27
CA ALA A 207 -1.64 20.78 -5.14
C ALA A 207 -3.06 20.20 -4.96
N ALA A 208 -3.19 18.87 -4.77
CA ALA A 208 -4.47 18.22 -4.51
C ALA A 208 -5.05 18.64 -3.14
N ARG A 209 -4.23 18.70 -2.09
CA ARG A 209 -4.64 19.18 -0.76
C ARG A 209 -5.11 20.63 -0.79
N ARG A 210 -4.43 21.52 -1.54
CA ARG A 210 -4.87 22.92 -1.74
C ARG A 210 -6.22 23.03 -2.46
N ARG A 211 -6.45 22.23 -3.51
CA ARG A 211 -7.74 22.18 -4.22
C ARG A 211 -8.88 21.67 -3.33
N GLY A 212 -8.63 20.62 -2.54
CA GLY A 212 -9.60 20.07 -1.58
C GLY A 212 -9.88 20.98 -0.37
N ALA A 213 -8.92 21.84 0.03
CA ALA A 213 -9.15 22.86 1.05
C ALA A 213 -9.96 24.05 0.50
N SER A 214 -9.74 24.43 -0.76
CA SER A 214 -10.53 25.46 -1.44
C SER A 214 -11.99 25.06 -1.64
N GLY A 215 -12.28 23.79 -1.98
CA GLY A 215 -13.65 23.28 -2.13
C GLY A 215 -14.45 23.26 -0.82
N ARG A 216 -13.80 22.97 0.32
CA ARG A 216 -14.43 23.00 1.65
C ARG A 216 -14.76 24.41 2.15
N ASN A 217 -14.00 25.42 1.72
CA ASN A 217 -14.29 26.82 2.07
C ASN A 217 -15.46 27.42 1.27
N VAL A 218 -15.76 26.89 0.08
CA VAL A 218 -16.91 27.36 -0.73
C VAL A 218 -18.24 26.84 -0.16
N SER A 219 -18.29 25.58 0.32
CA SER A 219 -19.51 25.03 0.95
C SER A 219 -19.84 25.70 2.29
N ALA A 220 -18.83 26.00 3.12
CA ALA A 220 -19.02 26.69 4.39
C ALA A 220 -19.49 28.16 4.25
N ARG A 221 -19.17 28.82 3.12
CA ARG A 221 -19.60 30.20 2.85
C ARG A 221 -21.01 30.28 2.28
N ALA A 222 -21.49 29.24 1.60
CA ALA A 222 -22.87 29.14 1.11
C ALA A 222 -23.87 28.94 2.27
N GLN A 223 -23.51 28.15 3.28
CA GLN A 223 -24.37 27.88 4.44
C GLN A 223 -24.53 29.09 5.40
N ARG A 224 -23.62 30.07 5.36
CA ARG A 224 -23.71 31.32 6.16
C ARG A 224 -24.45 32.47 5.49
N ARG A 225 -24.93 32.30 4.24
CA ARG A 225 -25.76 33.28 3.54
C ARG A 225 -27.25 32.91 3.51
N ALA A 226 -27.60 31.74 4.04
CA ALA A 226 -28.96 31.22 4.11
C ALA A 226 -29.53 31.18 5.55
N ALA A 227 -28.84 31.82 6.50
CA ALA A 227 -29.27 32.05 7.88
C ALA A 227 -29.18 33.55 8.17
#